data_AF-A0A7L2LPC4-F1
#
_entry.id   AF-A0A7L2LPC4-F1
#
_cell.length_a   1.000
_cell.length_b   1.000
_cell.length_c   1.000
_cell.angle_alpha   90.00
_cell.angle_beta   90.00
_cell.angle_gamma   90.00
#
_symmetry.space_group_name_H-M   'P 1'
#
loop_
_entity.id
_entity.type
_entity.pdbx_description
1 polymer ?
#
loop_
_entity_poly.entity_id
_entity_poly.type
_entity_poly.pdbx_seq_one_letter_code
_entity_poly.pdbx_strand_id
1 'polypeptide(L)'
;FSAWIRKKREDPPTIEEILRNENYREEMKQKVKDVSEKDKLLQAKEYEEGLVAEPSHTQVKGHASAPYYGKKEPSEDPTSTANTFQPGAWMPPGSGSSQNK
;
A
#
# COMPACT_ATOMS: atom_id res chain seq x y z
N PHE A 1 -0.88 -6.46 -31.98
CA PHE A 1 0.08 -7.51 -32.40
C PHE A 1 -0.40 -8.93 -32.07
N SER A 2 -0.66 -9.28 -30.80
CA SER A 2 -1.00 -10.66 -30.40
C SER A 2 -2.25 -11.25 -31.07
N ALA A 3 -3.25 -10.44 -31.43
CA ALA A 3 -4.44 -10.89 -32.14
C ALA A 3 -4.16 -11.36 -33.58
N TRP A 4 -3.20 -10.72 -34.27
CA TRP A 4 -2.77 -11.11 -35.62
C TRP A 4 -1.96 -12.41 -35.59
N ILE A 5 -1.01 -12.55 -34.65
CA ILE A 5 -0.28 -13.81 -34.43
C ILE A 5 -1.23 -14.97 -34.16
N ARG A 6 -2.31 -14.72 -33.42
CA ARG A 6 -3.33 -15.73 -33.10
C ARG A 6 -4.36 -15.94 -34.21
N LYS A 7 -4.17 -15.35 -35.40
CA LYS A 7 -5.11 -15.37 -36.53
C LYS A 7 -6.54 -14.94 -36.17
N LYS A 8 -6.67 -14.06 -35.17
CA LYS A 8 -7.97 -13.43 -34.80
C LYS A 8 -8.25 -12.16 -35.61
N ARG A 9 -7.24 -11.68 -36.34
CA ARG A 9 -7.29 -10.58 -37.30
C ARG A 9 -6.52 -11.05 -38.53
N GLU A 10 -7.05 -10.77 -39.72
CA GLU A 10 -6.42 -11.16 -40.99
C GLU A 10 -5.19 -10.28 -41.30
N ASP A 11 -5.32 -8.96 -41.13
CA ASP A 11 -4.26 -8.02 -41.45
C ASP A 11 -3.30 -7.74 -40.27
N PRO A 12 -1.99 -7.57 -40.54
CA PRO A 12 -1.04 -7.12 -39.54
C PRO A 12 -1.39 -5.72 -39.02
N PRO A 13 -1.04 -5.41 -37.76
CA PRO A 13 -1.11 -4.03 -37.28
C PRO A 13 -0.16 -3.13 -38.08
N THR A 14 -0.62 -1.93 -38.43
CA THR A 14 0.20 -0.93 -39.13
C THR A 14 1.25 -0.35 -38.18
N ILE A 15 2.38 0.10 -38.73
CA ILE A 15 3.46 0.76 -37.95
C ILE A 15 2.93 1.96 -37.15
N GLU A 16 2.04 2.76 -37.75
CA GLU A 16 1.38 3.89 -37.06
C GLU A 16 0.50 3.44 -35.87
N GLU A 17 -0.18 2.30 -35.99
CA GLU A 17 -1.00 1.72 -34.92
C GLU A 17 -0.12 1.29 -33.74
N ILE A 18 1.04 0.70 -34.03
CA ILE A 18 2.03 0.29 -33.03
C ILE A 18 2.58 1.52 -32.30
N LEU A 19 3.06 2.52 -33.05
CA LEU A 19 3.64 3.74 -32.48
C LEU A 19 2.63 4.49 -31.60
N ARG A 20 1.37 4.62 -32.06
CA ARG A 20 0.31 5.25 -31.28
C ARG A 20 0.06 4.51 -29.97
N ASN A 21 0.03 3.18 -30.00
CA ASN A 21 -0.19 2.39 -28.79
C ASN A 21 0.97 2.49 -27.79
N GLU A 22 2.21 2.54 -28.28
CA GLU A 22 3.39 2.77 -27.43
C GLU A 22 3.32 4.15 -26.76
N ASN A 23 3.06 5.20 -27.54
CA ASN A 23 2.91 6.55 -27.00
C ASN A 23 1.78 6.65 -25.98
N TYR A 24 0.62 6.02 -26.25
CA TYR A 24 -0.49 5.97 -25.32
C TYR A 24 -0.10 5.32 -23.99
N ARG A 25 0.67 4.23 -24.01
CA ARG A 25 1.13 3.56 -22.79
C ARG A 25 2.07 4.43 -21.97
N GLU A 26 3.01 5.12 -22.61
CA GLU A 26 3.91 6.04 -21.92
C GLU A 26 3.18 7.26 -21.36
N GLU A 27 2.24 7.84 -22.12
CA GLU A 27 1.40 8.95 -21.64
C GLU A 27 0.57 8.54 -20.42
N MET A 28 -0.06 7.36 -20.46
CA MET A 28 -0.82 6.84 -19.32
C MET A 28 0.07 6.57 -18.11
N LYS A 29 1.28 6.05 -18.32
CA LYS A 29 2.24 5.83 -17.24
C LYS A 29 2.64 7.14 -16.56
N GLN A 30 2.83 8.21 -17.33
CA GLN A 30 3.12 9.53 -16.77
C GLN A 30 1.92 10.07 -16.01
N LYS A 31 0.71 10.02 -16.59
CA LYS A 31 -0.53 10.46 -15.92
C LYS A 31 -0.78 9.75 -14.58
N VAL A 32 -0.51 8.45 -14.51
CA VAL A 32 -0.65 7.67 -13.26
C VAL A 32 0.31 8.18 -12.18
N LYS A 33 1.56 8.48 -12.55
CA LYS A 33 2.52 9.07 -11.60
C LYS A 33 2.06 10.43 -11.12
N ASP A 34 1.65 11.31 -12.04
CA ASP A 34 1.20 12.66 -11.71
C ASP A 34 -0.02 12.64 -10.77
N VAL A 35 -0.97 11.74 -11.01
CA VAL A 35 -2.13 11.55 -10.13
C VAL A 35 -1.69 11.02 -8.76
N SER A 36 -0.81 10.02 -8.71
CA SER A 36 -0.31 9.48 -7.45
C SER A 36 0.45 10.51 -6.62
N GLU A 37 1.23 11.39 -7.25
CA GLU A 37 1.94 12.47 -6.57
C GLU A 37 0.98 13.52 -6.01
N LYS A 38 -0.02 13.94 -6.81
CA LYS A 38 -1.06 14.86 -6.36
C LYS A 38 -1.88 14.28 -5.20
N ASP A 39 -2.24 13.01 -5.27
CA ASP A 39 -2.97 12.30 -4.23
C ASP A 39 -2.20 12.27 -2.90
N LYS A 40 -0.91 11.96 -2.93
CA LYS A 40 -0.04 12.01 -1.75
C LYS A 40 0.03 13.41 -1.13
N LEU A 41 0.09 14.45 -1.95
CA LEU A 41 0.11 15.84 -1.46
C LEU A 41 -1.23 16.23 -0.83
N LEU A 42 -2.35 15.78 -1.37
CA LEU A 42 -3.67 15.99 -0.78
C LEU A 42 -3.80 15.25 0.55
N GLN A 43 -3.39 13.98 0.58
CA GLN A 43 -3.38 13.17 1.80
C GLN A 43 -2.53 13.79 2.91
N ALA A 44 -1.38 14.40 2.58
CA ALA A 44 -0.55 15.10 3.56
C ALA A 44 -1.27 16.32 4.17
N LYS A 45 -2.03 17.07 3.36
CA LYS A 45 -2.85 18.20 3.86
C LYS A 45 -4.01 17.72 4.72
N GLU A 46 -4.72 16.67 4.28
CA GLU A 46 -5.82 16.08 5.05
C GLU A 46 -5.36 15.54 6.41
N TYR A 47 -4.10 15.06 6.48
CA TYR A 47 -3.47 14.68 7.73
C TYR A 47 -3.19 15.88 8.64
N GLU A 48 -2.59 16.96 8.11
CA GLU A 48 -2.35 18.20 8.88
C GLU A 48 -3.66 18.81 9.41
N GLU A 49 -4.73 18.72 8.62
CA GLU A 49 -6.06 19.19 8.99
C GLU A 49 -6.82 18.23 9.92
N GLY A 50 -6.26 17.04 10.20
CA GLY A 50 -6.87 16.02 11.07
C GLY A 50 -8.12 15.34 10.48
N LEU A 51 -8.36 15.49 9.17
CA LEU A 51 -9.48 14.87 8.46
C LEU A 51 -9.26 13.37 8.23
N VAL A 52 -7.99 12.96 8.16
CA VAL A 52 -7.58 11.56 7.98
C VAL A 52 -6.63 11.18 9.10
N ALA A 53 -6.83 9.99 9.67
CA ALA A 53 -5.93 9.45 10.68
C ALA A 53 -4.53 9.26 10.09
N GLU A 54 -3.49 9.49 10.89
CA GLU A 54 -2.12 9.13 10.50
C GLU A 54 -2.13 7.69 9.95
N PRO A 55 -1.49 7.42 8.79
CA PRO A 55 -1.28 6.07 8.35
C PRO A 55 -0.61 5.30 9.50
N SER A 56 -1.39 4.45 10.19
CA SER A 56 -0.89 3.74 11.35
C SER A 56 0.42 3.05 10.98
N HIS A 57 1.48 3.30 11.75
CA HIS A 57 2.80 2.66 11.59
C HIS A 57 2.73 1.16 11.97
N THR A 58 1.76 0.44 11.40
CA THR A 58 1.54 -0.97 11.63
C THR A 58 2.69 -1.73 11.00
N GLN A 59 3.55 -2.29 11.83
CA GLN A 59 4.68 -3.09 11.35
C GLN A 59 4.14 -4.39 10.75
N VAL A 60 4.37 -4.60 9.45
CA VAL A 60 4.07 -5.87 8.80
C VAL A 60 5.14 -6.89 9.21
N LYS A 61 4.80 -7.81 10.11
CA LYS A 61 5.70 -8.88 10.58
C LYS A 61 5.39 -10.18 9.84
N GLY A 62 6.01 -10.35 8.67
CA GLY A 62 6.00 -11.62 7.91
C GLY A 62 4.92 -11.72 6.82
N HIS A 63 4.81 -12.90 6.21
CA HIS A 63 3.90 -13.19 5.10
C HIS A 63 2.48 -13.56 5.58
N ALA A 64 1.49 -13.47 4.69
CA ALA A 64 0.08 -13.80 4.98
C ALA A 64 -0.13 -15.21 5.56
N SER A 65 0.72 -16.17 5.17
CA SER A 65 0.68 -17.56 5.61
C SER A 65 1.51 -17.84 6.86
N ALA A 66 2.21 -16.84 7.40
CA ALA A 66 3.02 -17.02 8.59
C ALA A 66 2.09 -17.21 9.82
N PRO A 67 2.15 -18.35 10.53
CA PRO A 67 1.41 -18.50 11.78
C PRO A 67 1.95 -17.48 12.79
N TYR A 68 1.09 -16.60 13.27
CA TYR A 68 1.47 -15.57 14.22
C TYR A 68 1.44 -16.12 15.65
N TYR A 69 2.62 -16.47 16.17
CA TYR A 69 2.81 -16.79 17.58
C TYR A 69 3.21 -15.52 18.33
N GLY A 70 2.25 -14.62 18.56
CA GLY A 70 2.47 -13.39 19.32
C GLY A 70 3.01 -13.67 20.72
N LYS A 71 3.79 -12.72 21.26
CA LYS A 71 4.09 -12.71 22.70
C LYS A 71 2.77 -12.63 23.47
N LYS A 72 2.68 -13.30 24.63
CA LYS A 72 1.47 -13.28 25.48
C LYS A 72 1.18 -11.89 26.06
N GLU A 73 2.18 -11.02 26.07
CA GLU A 73 2.06 -9.65 26.55
C GLU A 73 1.52 -8.74 25.45
N PRO A 74 0.51 -7.90 25.75
CA PRO A 74 0.04 -6.88 24.82
C PRO A 74 1.18 -5.92 24.45
N SER A 75 1.41 -5.72 23.15
CA SER A 75 2.37 -4.75 22.62
C SER A 75 1.70 -3.39 22.48
N GLU A 76 2.40 -2.30 22.79
CA GLU A 76 1.91 -0.94 22.53
C GLU A 76 1.77 -0.66 21.02
N ASP A 77 2.70 -1.19 20.21
CA ASP A 77 2.69 -1.00 18.77
C ASP A 77 1.73 -1.96 18.05
N PRO A 78 0.90 -1.46 17.11
CA PRO A 78 0.09 -2.31 16.26
C PRO A 78 0.96 -3.13 15.30
N THR A 79 0.60 -4.40 15.11
CA THR A 79 1.34 -5.34 14.25
C THR A 79 0.37 -6.01 13.28
N SER A 80 0.82 -6.30 12.05
CA SER A 80 0.04 -7.04 11.06
C SER A 80 0.85 -8.17 10.45
N THR A 81 0.24 -9.35 10.34
CA THR A 81 0.56 -10.29 9.26
C THR A 81 -0.44 -9.99 8.16
N ALA A 82 -0.08 -10.07 6.88
CA ALA A 82 -0.96 -9.62 5.79
C ALA A 82 -2.39 -10.24 5.77
N ASN A 83 -2.67 -11.24 6.62
CA ASN A 83 -4.00 -11.81 6.87
C ASN A 83 -4.63 -11.43 8.23
N THR A 84 -3.86 -11.06 9.26
CA THR A 84 -4.36 -10.77 10.63
C THR A 84 -3.72 -9.52 11.20
N PHE A 85 -4.57 -8.55 11.59
CA PHE A 85 -4.16 -7.33 12.29
C PHE A 85 -4.29 -7.50 13.81
N GLN A 86 -3.28 -7.07 14.55
CA GLN A 86 -3.31 -6.96 16.00
C GLN A 86 -3.18 -5.49 16.40
N PRO A 87 -4.21 -4.91 17.04
CA PRO A 87 -4.12 -3.55 17.56
C PRO A 87 -3.12 -3.50 18.72
N GLY A 88 -2.45 -2.37 18.83
CA GLY A 88 -1.65 -2.05 20.00
C GLY A 88 -2.52 -1.88 21.25
N ALA A 89 -2.00 -2.27 22.42
CA ALA A 89 -2.66 -2.07 23.70
C ALA A 89 -2.17 -0.78 24.35
N TRP A 90 -3.11 0.05 24.80
CA TRP A 90 -2.78 1.26 25.53
C TRP A 90 -2.33 0.91 26.96
N MET A 91 -1.14 1.36 27.37
CA MET A 91 -0.66 1.24 28.75
C MET A 91 -0.78 2.57 29.50
N PRO A 92 -1.38 2.59 30.71
CA PRO A 92 -1.47 3.82 31.48
C PRO A 92 -0.09 4.24 32.01
N PRO A 93 0.24 5.55 32.00
CA PRO A 93 1.49 6.06 32.55
C PRO A 93 1.52 5.79 34.07
N GLY A 94 2.37 4.86 34.51
CA GLY A 94 2.54 4.52 35.93
C GLY A 94 2.51 3.03 36.27
N SER A 95 2.21 2.15 35.30
CA SER A 95 2.17 0.69 35.52
C SER A 95 3.55 0.01 35.65
N GLY A 96 4.66 0.76 35.52
CA GLY A 96 6.03 0.23 35.42
C GLY A 96 6.98 0.49 36.59
N SER A 97 6.54 1.04 37.72
CA SER A 97 7.45 1.24 38.87
C SER A 97 6.71 1.27 40.21
N SER A 98 6.37 0.09 40.72
CA SER A 98 6.37 -0.13 42.18
C SER A 98 7.74 -0.69 42.56
N GLN A 99 8.76 0.17 42.64
CA GLN A 99 9.95 -0.17 43.42
C GLN A 99 9.59 -0.02 44.89
N ASN A 100 9.83 -1.12 45.63
CA ASN A 100 9.53 -1.28 47.04
C ASN A 100 10.15 -0.17 47.90
N LYS A 101 9.43 0.16 48.99
CA LYS A 101 9.88 0.95 50.13
C LYS A 101 11.19 0.44 50.74
#